data_AF-A0A3A9WDP3-F1
#
_entry.id   AF-A0A3A9WDP3-F1
#
_cell.length_a   1.000
_cell.length_b   1.000
_cell.length_c   1.000
_cell.angle_alpha   90.00
_cell.angle_beta   90.00
_cell.angle_gamma   90.00
#
_symmetry.space_group_name_H-M   'P 1'
#
loop_
_entity.id
_entity.type
_entity.pdbx_description
1 polymer ?
#
loop_
_entity_poly.entity_id
_entity_poly.type
_entity_poly.pdbx_seq_one_letter_code
_entity_poly.pdbx_strand_id
1 'polypeptide(L)'
;MTPPTSHRITAVALAGAAAVAVAGAGCDVPPLPSDAADGSDIGACYDGACEVAVTGPTDIPVDPHITPNTFRITDTSGDTVTLVEHREIDVVTYEIPAGDGIGDRRLTFEVLAVEDGTALIRLSPGPAAAH
;
A
#
# COMPACT_ATOMS: atom_id res chain seq x y z
N MET A 1 44.64 51.12 -19.21
CA MET A 1 44.76 49.99 -18.26
C MET A 1 43.38 49.69 -17.70
N THR A 2 43.05 48.41 -17.69
CA THR A 2 41.77 47.69 -17.59
C THR A 2 40.96 47.87 -16.29
N PRO A 3 39.61 47.79 -16.33
CA PRO A 3 38.76 47.57 -15.15
C PRO A 3 38.61 46.06 -14.85
N PRO A 4 38.36 45.67 -13.60
CA PRO A 4 37.24 44.75 -13.31
C PRO A 4 36.65 44.97 -11.90
N THR A 5 35.51 44.44 -11.46
CA THR A 5 34.31 43.85 -12.05
C THR A 5 33.34 43.77 -10.86
N SER A 6 32.18 44.41 -10.98
CA SER A 6 31.14 44.42 -9.95
C SER A 6 30.31 43.14 -10.06
N HIS A 7 30.39 42.22 -9.10
CA HIS A 7 29.52 41.05 -9.06
C HIS A 7 28.19 41.40 -8.36
N ARG A 8 27.15 41.59 -9.17
CA ARG A 8 25.75 41.59 -8.73
C ARG A 8 25.29 40.13 -8.59
N ILE A 9 24.85 39.75 -7.39
CA ILE A 9 24.22 38.45 -7.15
C ILE A 9 22.73 38.63 -7.43
N THR A 10 22.25 38.01 -8.51
CA THR A 10 20.86 38.04 -8.95
C THR A 10 20.13 36.85 -8.33
N ALA A 11 19.08 37.12 -7.54
CA ALA A 11 18.17 36.12 -7.02
C ALA A 11 17.35 35.50 -8.17
N VAL A 12 17.37 34.16 -8.27
CA VAL A 12 16.54 33.41 -9.22
C VAL A 12 15.25 33.01 -8.49
N ALA A 13 14.15 33.65 -8.85
CA ALA A 13 12.80 33.20 -8.50
C ALA A 13 12.42 32.06 -9.46
N LEU A 14 12.24 30.84 -8.93
CA LEU A 14 11.69 29.73 -9.68
C LEU A 14 10.17 29.88 -9.76
N ALA A 15 9.70 30.03 -10.99
CA ALA A 15 8.30 30.17 -11.37
C ALA A 15 7.53 28.88 -11.03
N GLY A 16 6.39 29.05 -10.36
CA GLY A 16 5.42 27.98 -10.14
C GLY A 16 4.78 27.52 -11.45
N ALA A 17 4.76 26.21 -11.66
CA ALA A 17 4.05 25.57 -12.76
C ALA A 17 2.54 25.62 -12.50
N ALA A 18 1.78 26.15 -13.45
CA ALA A 18 0.33 26.07 -13.47
C ALA A 18 -0.09 24.67 -13.97
N ALA A 19 -0.77 23.92 -13.13
CA ALA A 19 -1.37 22.63 -13.48
C ALA A 19 -2.62 22.84 -14.35
N VAL A 20 -2.70 22.08 -15.44
CA VAL A 20 -3.87 22.00 -16.32
C VAL A 20 -4.81 20.94 -15.73
N ALA A 21 -5.94 21.37 -15.16
CA ALA A 21 -6.99 20.44 -14.75
C ALA A 21 -7.86 20.07 -15.96
N VAL A 22 -7.71 18.83 -16.43
CA VAL A 22 -8.63 18.22 -17.39
C VAL A 22 -9.83 17.70 -16.61
N ALA A 23 -10.97 18.36 -16.75
CA ALA A 23 -12.25 17.88 -16.21
C ALA A 23 -12.75 16.71 -17.07
N GLY A 24 -12.45 15.49 -16.63
CA GLY A 24 -13.07 14.26 -17.13
C GLY A 24 -14.26 13.89 -16.24
N ALA A 25 -15.46 13.86 -16.83
CA ALA A 25 -16.63 13.27 -16.19
C ALA A 25 -16.46 11.75 -16.13
N GLY A 26 -16.45 11.18 -14.93
CA GLY A 26 -16.40 9.74 -14.74
C GLY A 26 -16.39 9.42 -13.25
N CYS A 27 -17.51 8.86 -12.78
CA CYS A 27 -17.71 8.17 -11.51
C CYS A 27 -17.18 8.90 -10.24
N ASP A 28 -18.11 9.38 -9.41
CA ASP A 28 -17.88 9.64 -7.98
C ASP A 28 -17.41 8.36 -7.27
N VAL A 29 -16.17 7.95 -7.53
CA VAL A 29 -15.42 7.07 -6.64
C VAL A 29 -14.66 8.04 -5.74
N PRO A 30 -14.93 8.05 -4.42
CA PRO A 30 -14.16 8.87 -3.51
C PRO A 30 -12.67 8.59 -3.72
N PRO A 31 -11.81 9.62 -3.77
CA PRO A 31 -10.38 9.42 -3.87
C PRO A 31 -9.96 8.51 -2.73
N LEU A 32 -9.18 7.49 -3.07
CA LEU A 32 -8.65 6.55 -2.11
C LEU A 32 -7.88 7.34 -1.03
N PRO A 33 -7.86 6.87 0.23
CA PRO A 33 -6.92 7.39 1.21
C PRO A 33 -5.53 7.24 0.59
N SER A 34 -4.92 8.37 0.22
CA SER A 34 -3.73 8.42 -0.63
C SER A 34 -2.50 7.83 0.02
N ASP A 35 -2.57 7.54 1.32
CA ASP A 35 -1.44 7.13 2.12
C ASP A 35 -1.90 6.07 3.11
N ALA A 36 -1.24 4.92 3.06
CA ALA A 36 -1.35 3.91 4.09
C ALA A 36 -0.91 4.49 5.43
N ALA A 37 -1.60 4.14 6.53
CA ALA A 37 -1.23 4.64 7.86
C ALA A 37 0.25 4.40 8.22
N ASP A 38 0.80 3.25 7.81
CA ASP A 38 2.20 2.85 8.02
C ASP A 38 3.07 3.04 6.75
N GLY A 39 2.54 3.70 5.72
CA GLY A 39 3.23 3.95 4.46
C GLY A 39 3.67 2.65 3.77
N SER A 40 4.95 2.54 3.42
CA SER A 40 5.53 1.34 2.81
C SER A 40 6.36 0.50 3.78
N ASP A 41 6.26 0.75 5.09
CA ASP A 41 6.98 -0.02 6.10
C ASP A 41 6.28 -1.35 6.36
N ILE A 42 6.61 -2.35 5.55
CA ILE A 42 6.04 -3.71 5.67
C ILE A 42 6.35 -4.37 7.04
N GLY A 43 7.37 -3.88 7.76
CA GLY A 43 7.71 -4.36 9.10
C GLY A 43 6.67 -4.01 10.16
N ALA A 44 5.84 -2.98 9.91
CA ALA A 44 4.73 -2.60 10.79
C ALA A 44 3.71 -3.73 10.97
N CYS A 45 3.60 -4.63 10.00
CA CYS A 45 2.63 -5.72 10.01
C CYS A 45 2.98 -6.89 10.96
N TYR A 46 4.14 -6.85 11.60
CA TYR A 46 4.63 -7.96 12.43
C TYR A 46 3.67 -8.31 13.57
N ASP A 47 3.01 -7.33 14.19
CA ASP A 47 2.05 -7.56 15.28
C ASP A 47 0.62 -7.91 14.79
N GLY A 48 0.44 -8.11 13.48
CA GLY A 48 -0.85 -8.41 12.86
C GLY A 48 -1.77 -7.20 12.72
N ALA A 49 -1.28 -5.98 12.93
CA ALA A 49 -2.05 -4.75 12.77
C ALA A 49 -1.23 -3.70 12.00
N CYS A 50 -1.56 -3.49 10.73
CA CYS A 50 -0.91 -2.45 9.92
C CYS A 50 -1.81 -2.00 8.78
N GLU A 51 -1.49 -0.86 8.20
CA GLU A 51 -1.99 -0.43 6.90
C GLU A 51 -0.80 0.01 6.05
N VAL A 52 -0.52 -0.74 4.99
CA VAL A 52 0.70 -0.57 4.16
C VAL A 52 0.39 -0.55 2.67
N ALA A 53 1.15 0.27 1.94
CA ALA A 53 1.17 0.31 0.49
C ALA A 53 2.30 -0.59 -0.04
N VAL A 54 1.95 -1.54 -0.90
CA VAL A 54 2.87 -2.56 -1.43
C VAL A 54 2.82 -2.62 -2.95
N THR A 55 3.98 -2.85 -3.57
CA THR A 55 4.12 -2.94 -5.03
C THR A 55 4.80 -4.24 -5.43
N GLY A 56 4.16 -5.03 -6.29
CA GLY A 56 4.73 -6.28 -6.79
C GLY A 56 4.92 -7.34 -5.70
N PRO A 57 5.73 -8.37 -5.96
CA PRO A 57 5.87 -9.49 -5.04
C PRO A 57 6.47 -9.06 -3.69
N THR A 58 5.71 -9.25 -2.61
CA THR A 58 6.07 -8.77 -1.26
C THR A 58 5.73 -9.83 -0.22
N ASP A 59 6.69 -10.17 0.64
CA ASP A 59 6.47 -11.02 1.81
C ASP A 59 5.99 -10.15 2.99
N ILE A 60 4.92 -10.57 3.65
CA ILE A 60 4.33 -9.86 4.78
C ILE A 60 4.84 -10.54 6.06
N PRO A 61 5.68 -9.86 6.85
CA PRO A 61 6.14 -10.40 8.11
C PRO A 61 4.98 -10.35 9.11
N VAL A 62 4.58 -11.49 9.62
CA VAL A 62 3.63 -11.62 10.73
C VAL A 62 4.29 -12.46 11.81
N ASP A 63 4.09 -12.11 13.08
CA ASP A 63 4.62 -12.85 14.20
C ASP A 63 4.10 -14.31 14.16
N PRO A 64 4.99 -15.32 14.13
CA PRO A 64 4.59 -16.73 14.12
C PRO A 64 3.77 -17.15 15.35
N HIS A 65 3.78 -16.36 16.44
CA HIS A 65 2.91 -16.56 17.60
C HIS A 65 1.44 -16.18 17.33
N ILE A 66 1.17 -15.29 16.37
CA ILE A 66 -0.18 -14.96 15.91
C ILE A 66 -0.68 -16.05 14.96
N THR A 67 0.13 -16.40 13.97
CA THR A 67 -0.19 -17.45 13.00
C THR A 67 1.07 -18.13 12.51
N PRO A 68 1.09 -19.48 12.40
CA PRO A 68 2.25 -20.20 11.86
C PRO A 68 2.36 -20.05 10.33
N ASN A 69 1.38 -19.42 9.68
CA ASN A 69 1.30 -19.30 8.23
C ASN A 69 2.16 -18.11 7.76
N THR A 70 2.69 -18.20 6.54
CA THR A 70 3.36 -17.06 5.89
C THR A 70 2.53 -16.53 4.74
N PHE A 71 2.57 -15.23 4.53
CA PHE A 71 1.78 -14.53 3.54
C PHE A 71 2.67 -13.82 2.55
N ARG A 72 2.42 -14.03 1.26
CA ARG A 72 3.18 -13.41 0.19
C ARG A 72 2.22 -12.89 -0.87
N ILE A 73 2.27 -11.60 -1.12
CA ILE A 73 1.65 -11.02 -2.32
C ILE A 73 2.55 -11.39 -3.49
N THR A 74 1.98 -11.97 -4.54
CA THR A 74 2.72 -12.35 -5.74
C THR A 74 2.40 -11.48 -6.93
N ASP A 75 1.24 -10.83 -6.94
CA ASP A 75 0.81 -9.96 -8.03
C ASP A 75 -0.17 -8.89 -7.53
N THR A 76 -0.07 -7.70 -8.11
CA THR A 76 -0.95 -6.54 -7.86
C THR A 76 -1.33 -5.97 -9.22
N SER A 77 -2.36 -6.53 -9.85
CA SER A 77 -2.77 -6.16 -11.20
C SER A 77 -4.27 -5.89 -11.32
N GLY A 78 -4.62 -4.93 -12.18
CA GLY A 78 -5.98 -4.43 -12.27
C GLY A 78 -6.43 -3.87 -10.92
N ASP A 79 -7.57 -4.36 -10.44
CA ASP A 79 -8.18 -4.06 -9.15
C ASP A 79 -8.02 -5.21 -8.14
N THR A 80 -7.07 -6.13 -8.36
CA THR A 80 -6.96 -7.39 -7.61
C THR A 80 -5.55 -7.62 -7.06
N VAL A 81 -5.47 -8.26 -5.89
CA VAL A 81 -4.23 -8.74 -5.28
C VAL A 81 -4.23 -10.26 -5.31
N THR A 82 -3.16 -10.85 -5.82
CA THR A 82 -2.90 -12.29 -5.67
C THR A 82 -2.07 -12.52 -4.42
N LEU A 83 -2.66 -13.18 -3.44
CA LEU A 83 -2.03 -13.54 -2.18
C LEU A 83 -1.80 -15.05 -2.11
N VAL A 84 -0.60 -15.45 -1.74
CA VAL A 84 -0.25 -16.83 -1.44
C VAL A 84 -0.04 -16.97 0.06
N GLU A 85 -0.82 -17.87 0.66
CA GLU A 85 -0.67 -18.28 2.04
C GLU A 85 0.02 -19.65 2.07
N HIS A 86 1.19 -19.72 2.68
CA HIS A 86 1.85 -21.00 2.98
C HIS A 86 1.47 -21.42 4.38
N ARG A 87 0.85 -22.59 4.47
CA ARG A 87 0.48 -23.24 5.74
C ARG A 87 1.40 -24.43 5.96
N GLU A 88 1.29 -25.03 7.14
CA GLU A 88 2.08 -26.21 7.49
C GLU A 88 1.86 -27.39 6.52
N ILE A 89 0.63 -27.55 6.02
CA ILE A 89 0.21 -28.74 5.26
C ILE A 89 -0.08 -28.46 3.78
N ASP A 90 -0.32 -27.21 3.41
CA ASP A 90 -0.74 -26.82 2.07
C ASP A 90 -0.34 -25.37 1.72
N VAL A 91 -0.55 -25.00 0.45
CA VAL A 91 -0.36 -23.64 -0.05
C VAL A 91 -1.67 -23.24 -0.70
N VAL A 92 -2.21 -22.10 -0.29
CA VAL A 92 -3.48 -21.58 -0.79
C VAL A 92 -3.22 -20.27 -1.50
N THR A 93 -3.79 -20.13 -2.70
CA THR A 93 -3.76 -18.90 -3.48
C THR A 93 -5.12 -18.23 -3.45
N TYR A 94 -5.13 -16.94 -3.19
CA TYR A 94 -6.30 -16.09 -3.15
C TYR A 94 -6.17 -14.97 -4.19
N GLU A 95 -7.27 -14.68 -4.87
CA GLU A 95 -7.43 -13.49 -5.70
C GLU A 95 -8.43 -12.59 -4.98
N ILE A 96 -7.96 -11.45 -4.47
CA ILE A 96 -8.74 -10.58 -3.58
C ILE A 96 -8.93 -9.23 -4.28
N PRO A 97 -10.16 -8.88 -4.67
CA PRO A 97 -10.44 -7.59 -5.29
C PRO A 97 -10.35 -6.46 -4.27
N ALA A 98 -10.10 -5.24 -4.76
CA ALA A 98 -10.15 -4.03 -3.95
C ALA A 98 -11.54 -3.86 -3.31
N GLY A 99 -11.55 -3.47 -2.03
CA GLY A 99 -12.73 -3.39 -1.19
C GLY A 99 -13.15 -4.70 -0.52
N ASP A 100 -12.41 -5.80 -0.72
CA ASP A 100 -12.69 -7.11 -0.11
C ASP A 100 -11.52 -7.58 0.76
N GLY A 101 -11.72 -8.69 1.47
CA GLY A 101 -10.72 -9.27 2.35
C GLY A 101 -10.94 -10.74 2.66
N ILE A 102 -9.89 -11.37 3.15
CA ILE A 102 -9.93 -12.73 3.70
C ILE A 102 -9.50 -12.68 5.16
N GLY A 103 -9.94 -13.65 5.95
CA GLY A 103 -9.47 -13.73 7.32
C GLY A 103 -10.02 -14.93 8.06
N ASP A 104 -9.43 -15.15 9.22
CA ASP A 104 -9.90 -16.11 10.20
C ASP A 104 -10.05 -15.45 11.58
N ARG A 105 -10.15 -16.24 12.65
CA ARG A 105 -10.30 -15.72 14.02
C ARG A 105 -9.06 -15.01 14.57
N ARG A 106 -7.92 -15.11 13.90
CA ARG A 106 -6.63 -14.58 14.35
C ARG A 106 -6.24 -13.35 13.56
N LEU A 107 -6.46 -13.37 12.24
CA LEU A 107 -5.99 -12.33 11.35
C LEU A 107 -6.99 -12.09 10.21
N THR A 108 -7.18 -10.83 9.87
CA THR A 108 -7.89 -10.37 8.66
C THR A 108 -6.90 -9.63 7.77
N PHE A 109 -6.99 -9.90 6.47
CA PHE A 109 -6.27 -9.25 5.39
C PHE A 109 -7.29 -8.59 4.45
N GLU A 110 -7.28 -7.27 4.38
CA GLU A 110 -8.18 -6.49 3.52
C GLU A 110 -7.37 -5.76 2.45
N VAL A 111 -7.86 -5.82 1.21
CA VAL A 111 -7.36 -4.98 0.11
C VAL A 111 -8.25 -3.75 0.08
N LEU A 112 -7.75 -2.63 0.60
CA LEU A 112 -8.53 -1.38 0.62
C LEU A 112 -8.60 -0.77 -0.79
N ALA A 113 -7.51 -0.88 -1.55
CA ALA A 113 -7.36 -0.26 -2.85
C ALA A 113 -6.29 -0.94 -3.70
N VAL A 114 -6.38 -0.81 -5.02
CA VAL A 114 -5.27 -1.09 -5.94
C VAL A 114 -5.22 0.04 -6.98
N GLU A 115 -4.10 0.72 -7.09
CA GLU A 115 -3.86 1.81 -8.04
C GLU A 115 -2.46 1.71 -8.64
N ASP A 116 -2.36 1.78 -9.97
CA ASP A 116 -1.08 1.77 -10.70
C ASP A 116 -0.12 0.63 -10.29
N GLY A 117 -0.68 -0.54 -9.95
CA GLY A 117 0.08 -1.72 -9.50
C GLY A 117 0.55 -1.66 -8.04
N THR A 118 0.10 -0.65 -7.28
CA THR A 118 0.27 -0.52 -5.84
C THR A 118 -1.01 -0.92 -5.14
N ALA A 119 -0.94 -1.84 -4.17
CA ALA A 119 -2.08 -2.21 -3.34
C ALA A 119 -1.98 -1.55 -1.97
N LEU A 120 -3.09 -0.98 -1.49
CA LEU A 120 -3.24 -0.55 -0.11
C LEU A 120 -3.86 -1.70 0.67
N ILE A 121 -3.10 -2.25 1.61
CA ILE A 121 -3.47 -3.42 2.39
C ILE A 121 -3.67 -3.01 3.84
N ARG A 122 -4.71 -3.55 4.48
CA ARG A 122 -4.86 -3.51 5.93
C ARG A 122 -4.80 -4.91 6.50
N LEU A 123 -3.91 -5.11 7.47
CA LEU A 123 -3.96 -6.25 8.37
C LEU A 123 -4.56 -5.82 9.71
N SER A 124 -5.39 -6.67 10.27
CA SER A 124 -5.96 -6.47 11.60
C SER A 124 -6.18 -7.79 12.31
N PRO A 125 -6.25 -7.79 13.65
CA PRO A 125 -6.71 -8.96 14.39
C PRO A 125 -8.06 -9.45 13.88
N GLY A 126 -8.20 -10.78 13.79
CA GLY A 126 -9.43 -11.42 13.40
C GLY A 126 -10.58 -11.12 14.38
N PRO A 127 -11.84 -11.26 13.96
CA PRO A 127 -12.97 -11.05 14.85
C PRO A 127 -12.84 -11.92 16.10
N ALA A 128 -12.99 -11.28 17.26
CA ALA A 128 -13.03 -11.99 18.53
C ALA A 128 -14.08 -13.09 18.46
N ALA A 129 -13.73 -14.30 18.90
CA ALA A 129 -14.71 -15.37 19.02
C ALA A 129 -15.80 -14.90 20.00
N ALA A 130 -17.05 -14.80 19.51
CA ALA A 130 -18.19 -14.57 20.38
C ALA A 130 -18.30 -15.78 21.32
N HIS A 131 -18.04 -15.55 22.61
CA HIS A 131 -18.19 -16.52 23.69
C HIS A 131 -19.60 -16.49 24.27
#